data_AF-D6BQC5-F1
#
_entry.id   AF-D6BQC5-F1
#
_cell.length_a   1.000
_cell.length_b   1.000
_cell.length_c   1.000
_cell.angle_alpha   90.00
_cell.angle_beta   90.00
_cell.angle_gamma   90.00
#
_symmetry.space_group_name_H-M   'P 1'
#
loop_
_entity.id
_entity.type
_entity.pdbx_description
1 polymer ?
#
loop_
_entity_poly.entity_id
_entity_poly.type
_entity_poly.pdbx_seq_one_letter_code
_entity_poly.pdbx_strand_id
1 'polypeptide(L)'
;KAVRFSITVMSVSVLAEGEEEAVTVFREQKPNSEMSCKPLCLMFVDESDHETLTAILGPVVAERNAMKNSRLILAMGGLPRSFRFHFRGTGYDEKMVREMEGLEASGSTYVCTLCDATRAEASKNMVLHSVTRSHDENLDRYELWRTNPYSESADELRDRVKGVSAKPFMETQPTLDALHCDIGNATEFYKIFQDEIGEVHCRPNPSREERRSWRAALDKQLRKKMKLKPVMRMNGNFARRLMTAEAVEVVCELVPSQQRSEALRELMNLYIQMK
;
A
#
# COMPACT_ATOMS: atom_id res chain seq x y z
N LYS A 1 -19.50 -9.38 4.01
CA LYS A 1 -18.05 -9.63 3.85
C LYS A 1 -17.50 -10.06 5.22
N ALA A 2 -16.20 -10.30 5.35
CA ALA A 2 -15.58 -10.58 6.64
C ALA A 2 -14.27 -9.81 6.76
N VAL A 3 -14.00 -9.29 7.95
CA VAL A 3 -12.75 -8.61 8.29
C VAL A 3 -12.02 -9.46 9.34
N ARG A 4 -10.71 -9.60 9.18
CA ARG A 4 -9.84 -10.31 10.12
C ARG A 4 -8.73 -9.37 10.57
N PHE A 5 -8.68 -9.12 11.87
CA PHE A 5 -7.58 -8.38 12.50
C PHE A 5 -6.60 -9.38 13.13
N SER A 6 -5.30 -9.17 12.95
CA SER A 6 -4.27 -10.13 13.35
C SER A 6 -2.97 -9.40 13.70
N ILE A 7 -2.11 -10.05 14.46
CA ILE A 7 -0.81 -9.52 14.89
C ILE A 7 0.30 -10.55 14.70
N THR A 8 1.53 -10.08 14.52
CA THR A 8 2.74 -10.91 14.48
C THR A 8 3.79 -10.27 15.37
N VAL A 9 4.47 -11.09 16.20
CA VAL A 9 5.63 -10.62 16.97
C VAL A 9 6.84 -10.64 16.04
N MET A 10 7.31 -9.46 15.62
CA MET A 10 8.40 -9.35 14.65
C MET A 10 9.78 -9.56 15.28
N SER A 11 10.01 -8.99 16.46
CA SER A 11 11.28 -9.13 17.16
C SER A 11 11.11 -8.87 18.65
N VAL A 12 12.01 -9.41 19.45
CA VAL A 12 12.18 -9.08 20.86
C VAL A 12 13.64 -8.69 21.06
N SER A 13 13.86 -7.54 21.68
CA SER A 13 15.19 -7.02 21.97
C SER A 13 15.29 -6.63 23.44
N VAL A 14 16.50 -6.71 23.99
CA VAL A 14 16.82 -6.31 25.35
C VAL A 14 17.80 -5.15 25.30
N LEU A 15 17.50 -4.07 26.02
CA LEU A 15 18.43 -2.98 26.26
C LEU A 15 18.92 -3.12 27.70
N ALA A 16 20.20 -3.46 27.87
CA ALA A 16 20.81 -3.56 29.19
C ALA A 16 21.03 -2.16 29.80
N GLU A 17 21.03 -2.07 31.12
CA GLU A 17 21.26 -0.82 31.81
C GLU A 17 22.70 -0.34 31.57
N GLY A 18 22.84 0.89 31.06
CA GLY A 18 24.14 1.47 30.71
C GLY A 18 24.64 1.16 29.30
N GLU A 19 23.90 0.38 28.51
CA GLU A 19 24.19 0.17 27.09
C GLU A 19 23.35 1.11 26.20
N GLU A 20 23.95 1.58 25.10
CA GLU A 20 23.26 2.43 24.13
C GLU A 20 22.51 1.60 23.06
N GLU A 21 22.95 0.36 22.81
CA GLU A 21 22.40 -0.49 21.76
C GLU A 21 21.57 -1.65 22.31
N ALA A 22 20.40 -1.87 21.71
CA ALA A 22 19.55 -3.00 22.07
C ALA A 22 20.00 -4.28 21.36
N VAL A 23 20.17 -5.36 22.12
CA VAL A 23 20.51 -6.68 21.59
C VAL A 23 19.23 -7.43 21.22
N THR A 24 19.10 -7.83 19.95
CA THR A 24 17.96 -8.63 19.48
C THR A 24 18.10 -10.08 19.93
N VAL A 25 17.16 -10.57 20.75
CA VAL A 25 17.13 -11.95 21.26
C VAL A 25 16.22 -12.87 20.45
N PHE A 26 15.24 -12.31 19.75
CA PHE A 26 14.35 -13.02 18.84
C PHE A 26 14.04 -12.15 17.64
N ARG A 27 14.04 -12.75 16.46
CA ARG A 27 13.55 -12.14 15.22
C ARG A 27 12.83 -13.20 14.40
N GLU A 28 11.61 -12.87 13.99
CA GLU A 28 10.82 -13.74 13.13
C GLU A 28 11.52 -13.90 11.77
N GLN A 29 11.83 -15.14 11.40
CA GLN A 29 12.57 -15.47 10.19
C GLN A 29 11.68 -15.47 8.96
N LYS A 30 10.39 -15.76 9.12
CA LYS A 30 9.41 -15.84 8.04
C LYS A 30 8.18 -14.99 8.36
N PRO A 31 8.32 -13.66 8.43
CA PRO A 31 7.21 -12.77 8.84
C PRO A 31 6.03 -12.77 7.87
N ASN A 32 6.26 -13.21 6.63
CA ASN A 32 5.21 -13.36 5.61
C ASN A 32 4.55 -14.75 5.61
N SER A 33 4.92 -15.65 6.52
CA SER A 33 4.22 -16.93 6.68
C SER A 33 2.96 -16.75 7.50
N GLU A 34 1.89 -17.39 7.04
CA GLU A 34 0.63 -17.59 7.74
C GLU A 34 0.80 -18.15 9.16
N MET A 35 1.85 -18.95 9.41
CA MET A 35 2.12 -19.56 10.72
C MET A 35 2.51 -18.54 11.79
N SER A 36 3.12 -17.42 11.37
CA SER A 36 3.54 -16.32 12.24
C SER A 36 2.39 -15.35 12.57
N CYS A 37 1.36 -15.31 11.72
CA CYS A 37 0.23 -14.40 11.83
C CYS A 37 -0.82 -14.92 12.82
N LYS A 38 -0.97 -14.27 13.97
CA LYS A 38 -1.92 -14.67 15.02
C LYS A 38 -3.24 -13.90 14.88
N PRO A 39 -4.38 -14.58 14.65
CA PRO A 39 -5.68 -13.91 14.60
C PRO A 39 -6.05 -13.36 15.98
N LEU A 40 -6.55 -12.12 16.01
CA LEU A 40 -6.97 -11.43 17.22
C LEU A 40 -8.47 -11.15 17.23
N CYS A 41 -9.03 -10.67 16.10
CA CYS A 41 -10.45 -10.38 15.97
C CYS A 41 -10.98 -10.88 14.62
N LEU A 42 -12.15 -11.52 14.63
CA LEU A 42 -12.85 -12.02 13.46
C LEU A 42 -14.26 -11.43 13.46
N MET A 43 -14.66 -10.80 12.36
CA MET A 43 -15.95 -10.10 12.28
C MET A 43 -16.59 -10.26 10.90
N PHE A 44 -17.91 -10.40 10.88
CA PHE A 44 -18.72 -10.42 9.65
C PHE A 44 -19.22 -9.02 9.33
N VAL A 45 -18.29 -8.18 8.86
CA VAL A 45 -18.53 -6.76 8.55
C VAL A 45 -18.03 -6.45 7.15
N ASP A 46 -18.61 -5.44 6.52
CA ASP A 46 -18.04 -4.82 5.32
C ASP A 46 -17.02 -3.77 5.76
N GLU A 47 -15.79 -3.83 5.26
CA GLU A 47 -14.75 -2.82 5.57
C GLU A 47 -15.21 -1.39 5.27
N SER A 48 -16.11 -1.22 4.30
CA SER A 48 -16.66 0.09 3.94
C SER A 48 -17.80 0.56 4.84
N ASP A 49 -18.29 -0.28 5.77
CA ASP A 49 -19.19 0.13 6.84
C ASP A 49 -18.38 0.62 8.04
N HIS A 50 -18.02 1.91 7.99
CA HIS A 50 -17.17 2.56 8.97
C HIS A 50 -17.76 2.53 10.39
N GLU A 51 -19.09 2.66 10.53
CA GLU A 51 -19.76 2.69 11.83
C GLU A 51 -19.59 1.36 12.55
N THR A 52 -19.95 0.25 11.88
CA THR A 52 -19.82 -1.08 12.47
C THR A 52 -18.35 -1.46 12.69
N LEU A 53 -17.47 -1.13 11.74
CA LEU A 53 -16.05 -1.46 11.83
C LEU A 53 -15.37 -0.78 13.03
N THR A 54 -15.61 0.52 13.21
CA THR A 54 -15.04 1.29 14.33
C THR A 54 -15.67 0.91 15.67
N ALA A 55 -16.96 0.57 15.71
CA ALA A 55 -17.60 0.06 16.91
C ALA A 55 -16.95 -1.24 17.41
N ILE A 56 -16.62 -2.17 16.50
CA ILE A 56 -15.97 -3.45 16.86
C ILE A 56 -14.49 -3.25 17.19
N LEU A 57 -13.75 -2.45 16.41
CA LEU A 57 -12.32 -2.25 16.60
C LEU A 57 -11.98 -1.23 17.70
N GLY A 58 -12.94 -0.46 18.19
CA GLY A 58 -12.76 0.58 19.21
C GLY A 58 -12.06 0.07 20.47
N PRO A 59 -12.57 -1.01 21.11
CA PRO A 59 -11.90 -1.62 22.26
C PRO A 59 -10.46 -2.08 21.96
N VAL A 60 -10.21 -2.67 20.78
CA VAL A 60 -8.87 -3.13 20.36
C VAL A 60 -7.89 -1.96 20.26
N VAL A 61 -8.32 -0.85 19.67
CA VAL A 61 -7.51 0.38 19.57
C VAL A 61 -7.26 0.99 20.95
N ALA A 62 -8.27 1.01 21.82
CA ALA A 62 -8.15 1.51 23.18
C ALA A 62 -7.12 0.71 24.00
N GLU A 63 -7.19 -0.62 23.96
CA GLU A 63 -6.21 -1.51 24.61
C GLU A 63 -4.80 -1.29 24.05
N ARG A 64 -4.65 -1.23 22.72
CA ARG A 64 -3.36 -0.93 22.07
C ARG A 64 -2.76 0.37 22.59
N ASN A 65 -3.56 1.43 22.67
CA ASN A 65 -3.10 2.74 23.12
C ASN A 65 -2.74 2.74 24.61
N ALA A 66 -3.50 2.04 25.46
CA ALA A 66 -3.16 1.85 26.87
C ALA A 66 -1.84 1.07 27.04
N MET A 67 -1.61 0.05 26.19
CA MET A 67 -0.41 -0.79 26.23
C MET A 67 0.88 -0.05 25.82
N LYS A 68 0.81 1.01 25.02
CA LYS A 68 2.00 1.79 24.62
C LYS A 68 2.71 2.43 25.81
N ASN A 69 1.94 2.84 26.83
CA ASN A 69 2.44 3.55 28.00
C ASN A 69 2.63 2.64 29.22
N SER A 70 2.35 1.34 29.09
CA SER A 70 2.46 0.37 30.17
C SER A 70 3.63 -0.59 29.98
N ARG A 71 3.98 -1.30 31.05
CA ARG A 71 4.94 -2.41 31.01
C ARG A 71 4.23 -3.69 31.43
N LEU A 72 4.37 -4.74 30.64
CA LEU A 72 3.90 -6.08 31.01
C LEU A 72 4.95 -6.76 31.88
N ILE A 73 4.54 -7.32 33.01
CA ILE A 73 5.39 -8.15 33.86
C ILE A 73 4.94 -9.60 33.73
N LEU A 74 5.85 -10.48 33.28
CA LEU A 74 5.57 -11.90 33.09
C LEU A 74 6.65 -12.74 33.76
N ALA A 75 6.25 -13.79 34.50
CA ALA A 75 7.20 -14.76 35.03
C ALA A 75 7.68 -15.69 33.90
N MET A 76 8.98 -15.65 33.59
CA MET A 76 9.58 -16.52 32.57
C MET A 76 10.91 -17.08 33.07
N GLY A 77 11.10 -18.40 32.93
CA GLY A 77 12.29 -19.07 33.44
C GLY A 77 12.48 -18.89 34.96
N GLY A 78 11.37 -18.79 35.71
CA GLY A 78 11.38 -18.60 37.16
C GLY A 78 11.62 -17.16 37.65
N LEU A 79 11.83 -16.19 36.75
CA LEU A 79 12.08 -14.79 37.11
C LEU A 79 11.03 -13.85 36.50
N PRO A 80 10.60 -12.80 37.22
CA PRO A 80 9.76 -11.75 36.64
C PRO A 80 10.57 -10.97 35.60
N ARG A 81 10.01 -10.83 34.40
CA ARG A 81 10.59 -10.04 33.29
C ARG A 81 9.62 -8.93 32.90
N SER A 82 10.16 -7.75 32.61
CA SER A 82 9.39 -6.57 32.20
C SER A 82 9.52 -6.33 30.70
N PHE A 83 8.39 -6.08 30.03
CA PHE A 83 8.31 -5.88 28.58
C PHE A 83 7.65 -4.56 28.25
N ARG A 84 8.16 -3.92 27.19
CA ARG A 84 7.53 -2.78 26.51
C ARG A 84 7.09 -3.24 25.11
N PHE A 85 5.95 -2.74 24.65
CA PHE A 85 5.45 -3.04 23.30
C PHE A 85 5.63 -1.84 22.38
N HIS A 86 6.10 -2.12 21.17
CA HIS A 86 6.14 -1.16 20.06
C HIS A 86 5.26 -1.69 18.94
N PHE A 87 4.06 -1.12 18.79
CA PHE A 87 3.12 -1.49 17.75
C PHE A 87 3.49 -0.79 16.44
N ARG A 88 3.54 -1.53 15.33
CA ARG A 88 3.71 -0.99 13.98
C ARG A 88 2.60 -1.51 13.08
N GLY A 89 1.62 -0.66 12.78
CA GLY A 89 0.52 -1.00 11.90
C GLY A 89 0.93 -0.84 10.44
N THR A 90 1.46 -1.91 9.82
CA THR A 90 2.05 -1.86 8.46
C THR A 90 1.37 -2.77 7.43
N GLY A 91 0.52 -3.69 7.86
CA GLY A 91 -0.06 -4.74 7.02
C GLY A 91 -1.41 -4.39 6.40
N TYR A 92 -1.66 -3.11 6.13
CA TYR A 92 -2.93 -2.61 5.60
C TYR A 92 -2.78 -2.28 4.12
N ASP A 93 -3.80 -2.57 3.31
CA ASP A 93 -3.85 -2.05 1.95
C ASP A 93 -4.14 -0.53 1.97
N GLU A 94 -3.84 0.17 0.87
CA GLU A 94 -3.98 1.63 0.82
C GLU A 94 -5.42 2.08 1.10
N LYS A 95 -6.41 1.29 0.68
CA LYS A 95 -7.82 1.57 0.92
C LYS A 95 -8.11 1.62 2.42
N MET A 96 -7.70 0.59 3.16
CA MET A 96 -7.88 0.50 4.61
C MET A 96 -7.09 1.60 5.33
N VAL A 97 -5.86 1.91 4.90
CA VAL A 97 -5.09 3.04 5.48
C VAL A 97 -5.86 4.35 5.33
N ARG A 98 -6.39 4.64 4.14
CA ARG A 98 -7.16 5.87 3.90
C ARG A 98 -8.42 5.93 4.75
N GLU A 99 -9.17 4.84 4.85
CA GLU A 99 -10.37 4.76 5.69
C GLU A 99 -10.04 4.95 7.19
N MET A 100 -8.92 4.38 7.68
CA MET A 100 -8.52 4.44 9.09
C MET A 100 -7.85 5.77 9.49
N GLU A 101 -7.16 6.43 8.56
CA GLU A 101 -6.49 7.72 8.74
C GLU A 101 -7.33 8.91 8.25
N GLY A 102 -8.60 8.69 7.90
CA GLY A 102 -9.54 9.76 7.57
C GLY A 102 -9.25 10.49 6.24
N LEU A 103 -8.51 9.84 5.35
CA LEU A 103 -8.14 10.38 4.03
C LEU A 103 -9.23 10.08 3.01
N GLU A 104 -9.38 10.97 2.03
CA GLU A 104 -10.17 10.67 0.84
C GLU A 104 -9.70 9.40 0.12
N ALA A 105 -10.62 8.72 -0.57
CA ALA A 105 -10.35 7.45 -1.26
C ALA A 105 -9.27 7.56 -2.35
N SER A 106 -8.72 6.42 -2.79
CA SER A 106 -7.57 6.32 -3.72
C SER A 106 -7.75 7.03 -5.08
N GLY A 107 -8.97 7.39 -5.47
CA GLY A 107 -9.25 8.19 -6.67
C GLY A 107 -9.04 9.71 -6.51
N SER A 108 -8.81 10.18 -5.29
CA SER A 108 -8.67 11.60 -4.95
C SER A 108 -7.53 12.30 -5.69
N THR A 109 -7.61 13.62 -5.80
CA THR A 109 -6.49 14.48 -6.22
C THR A 109 -5.26 14.32 -5.30
N TYR A 110 -5.44 13.99 -4.02
CA TYR A 110 -4.34 13.71 -3.07
C TYR A 110 -3.98 12.23 -3.10
N VAL A 111 -2.90 11.91 -3.82
CA VAL A 111 -2.57 10.53 -4.22
C VAL A 111 -1.74 9.77 -3.19
N CYS A 112 -1.08 10.45 -2.26
CA CYS A 112 -0.17 9.82 -1.32
C CYS A 112 -0.77 9.72 0.08
N THR A 113 -0.51 8.61 0.79
CA THR A 113 -0.81 8.47 2.22
C THR A 113 0.31 9.05 3.10
N LEU A 114 1.47 9.35 2.52
CA LEU A 114 2.70 9.75 3.23
C LEU A 114 3.06 11.23 3.05
N CYS A 115 2.67 11.85 1.93
CA CYS A 115 2.94 13.25 1.62
C CYS A 115 1.70 13.97 1.09
N ASP A 116 1.82 15.28 0.89
CA ASP A 116 0.69 16.15 0.50
C ASP A 116 0.59 16.45 -0.99
N ALA A 117 1.45 15.84 -1.81
CA ALA A 117 1.48 16.08 -3.23
C ALA A 117 0.14 15.71 -3.90
N THR A 118 -0.35 16.61 -4.74
CA THR A 118 -1.47 16.34 -5.63
C THR A 118 -1.03 15.47 -6.81
N ARG A 119 -1.99 14.85 -7.50
CA ARG A 119 -1.75 14.08 -8.73
C ARG A 119 -0.99 14.89 -9.78
N ALA A 120 -1.35 16.16 -9.97
CA ALA A 120 -0.72 17.02 -10.94
C ALA A 120 0.73 17.37 -10.55
N GLU A 121 0.98 17.68 -9.28
CA GLU A 121 2.33 17.95 -8.78
C GLU A 121 3.23 16.72 -8.86
N ALA A 122 2.73 15.55 -8.44
CA ALA A 122 3.44 14.28 -8.51
C ALA A 122 3.77 13.87 -9.96
N SER A 123 2.94 14.27 -10.94
CA SER A 123 3.24 14.04 -12.36
C SER A 123 4.36 14.94 -12.91
N LYS A 124 4.55 16.13 -12.33
CA LYS A 124 5.62 17.07 -12.72
C LYS A 124 6.95 16.73 -12.04
N ASN A 125 6.90 16.29 -10.79
CA ASN A 125 8.06 15.85 -10.03
C ASN A 125 7.75 14.49 -9.39
N MET A 126 8.36 13.42 -9.89
CA MET A 126 8.03 12.05 -9.50
C MET A 126 8.89 11.52 -8.34
N VAL A 127 10.10 12.05 -8.14
CA VAL A 127 11.13 11.41 -7.29
C VAL A 127 11.52 12.21 -6.06
N LEU A 128 11.22 13.51 -6.01
CA LEU A 128 11.61 14.37 -4.91
C LEU A 128 10.38 14.77 -4.09
N HIS A 129 10.11 13.96 -3.06
CA HIS A 129 9.05 14.15 -2.06
C HIS A 129 9.58 13.79 -0.67
N SER A 130 9.01 14.39 0.37
CA SER A 130 9.29 14.06 1.77
C SER A 130 8.03 13.48 2.44
N VAL A 131 8.22 12.55 3.37
CA VAL A 131 7.14 12.08 4.26
C VAL A 131 6.78 13.22 5.20
N THR A 132 5.52 13.65 5.16
CA THR A 132 4.99 14.72 6.01
C THR A 132 3.87 14.20 6.91
N ARG A 133 2.94 13.41 6.35
CA ARG A 133 1.75 12.95 7.06
C ARG A 133 2.07 12.03 8.23
N SER A 134 1.37 12.24 9.32
CA SER A 134 1.37 11.38 10.51
C SER A 134 -0.03 11.34 11.13
N HIS A 135 -0.27 10.38 12.01
CA HIS A 135 -1.57 10.23 12.67
C HIS A 135 -1.99 11.46 13.47
N ASP A 136 -1.07 12.03 14.27
CA ASP A 136 -1.33 13.22 15.08
C ASP A 136 -1.63 14.43 14.20
N GLU A 137 -0.87 14.62 13.12
CA GLU A 137 -1.13 15.69 12.17
C GLU A 137 -2.49 15.54 11.47
N ASN A 138 -2.89 14.31 11.12
CA ASN A 138 -4.20 14.05 10.53
C ASN A 138 -5.34 14.37 11.52
N LEU A 139 -5.15 14.12 12.82
CA LEU A 139 -6.12 14.51 13.85
C LEU A 139 -6.30 16.04 13.90
N ASP A 140 -5.19 16.77 13.89
CA ASP A 140 -5.22 18.24 13.89
C ASP A 140 -5.86 18.80 12.60
N ARG A 141 -5.53 18.22 11.44
CA ARG A 141 -6.14 18.57 10.14
C ARG A 141 -7.64 18.30 10.13
N TYR A 142 -8.10 17.21 10.75
CA TYR A 142 -9.52 16.94 10.88
C TYR A 142 -10.21 17.98 11.78
N GLU A 143 -9.60 18.41 12.89
CA GLU A 143 -10.21 19.45 13.73
C GLU A 143 -10.30 20.79 12.99
N LEU A 144 -9.32 21.14 12.13
CA LEU A 144 -9.40 22.28 11.22
C LEU A 144 -10.55 22.13 10.20
N TRP A 145 -10.68 20.95 9.59
CA TRP A 145 -11.79 20.64 8.67
C TRP A 145 -13.16 20.79 9.35
N ARG A 146 -13.31 20.25 10.56
CA ARG A 146 -14.57 20.23 11.30
C ARG A 146 -14.96 21.62 11.81
N THR A 147 -14.00 22.40 12.29
CA THR A 147 -14.27 23.71 12.91
C THR A 147 -14.31 24.85 11.90
N ASN A 148 -13.63 24.71 10.75
CA ASN A 148 -13.46 25.73 9.72
C ASN A 148 -13.24 27.14 10.30
N PRO A 149 -12.17 27.36 11.08
CA PRO A 149 -11.99 28.60 11.84
C PRO A 149 -11.78 29.83 10.92
N TYR A 150 -11.38 29.59 9.67
CA TYR A 150 -11.15 30.62 8.67
C TYR A 150 -12.37 30.90 7.77
N SER A 151 -13.48 30.17 7.97
CA SER A 151 -14.71 30.29 7.16
C SER A 151 -14.45 30.16 5.65
N GLU A 152 -13.53 29.25 5.30
CA GLU A 152 -13.17 28.97 3.91
C GLU A 152 -14.29 28.24 3.18
N SER A 153 -14.31 28.37 1.85
CA SER A 153 -15.17 27.54 1.00
C SER A 153 -14.75 26.07 1.08
N ALA A 154 -15.62 25.16 0.61
CA ALA A 154 -15.34 23.73 0.65
C ALA A 154 -14.03 23.34 -0.07
N ASP A 155 -13.76 23.94 -1.24
CA ASP A 155 -12.57 23.63 -2.03
C ASP A 155 -11.28 24.19 -1.39
N GLU A 156 -11.35 25.41 -0.85
CA GLU A 156 -10.22 26.04 -0.13
C GLU A 156 -9.88 25.28 1.14
N LEU A 157 -10.90 24.92 1.93
CA LEU A 157 -10.72 24.15 3.16
C LEU A 157 -10.16 22.75 2.87
N ARG A 158 -10.68 22.09 1.83
CA ARG A 158 -10.18 20.78 1.36
C ARG A 158 -8.72 20.86 0.97
N ASP A 159 -8.30 21.94 0.31
CA ASP A 159 -6.89 22.16 0.00
C ASP A 159 -6.05 22.44 1.23
N ARG A 160 -6.54 23.24 2.19
CA ARG A 160 -5.84 23.51 3.45
C ARG A 160 -5.53 22.22 4.22
N VAL A 161 -6.51 21.33 4.34
CA VAL A 161 -6.36 20.06 5.08
C VAL A 161 -5.82 18.91 4.23
N LYS A 162 -5.50 19.18 2.95
CA LYS A 162 -4.94 18.21 1.99
C LYS A 162 -5.75 16.92 1.87
N GLY A 163 -7.08 17.04 1.90
CA GLY A 163 -8.00 15.91 1.73
C GLY A 163 -8.19 15.01 2.96
N VAL A 164 -7.92 15.51 4.17
CA VAL A 164 -8.40 14.89 5.42
C VAL A 164 -9.82 15.38 5.70
N SER A 165 -10.81 14.50 5.51
CA SER A 165 -12.24 14.87 5.62
C SER A 165 -13.01 14.04 6.65
N ALA A 166 -12.38 13.01 7.22
CA ALA A 166 -12.93 12.19 8.28
C ALA A 166 -11.94 12.13 9.45
N LYS A 167 -12.43 11.80 10.65
CA LYS A 167 -11.58 11.72 11.83
C LYS A 167 -10.74 10.44 11.76
N PRO A 168 -9.40 10.52 11.84
CA PRO A 168 -8.56 9.34 11.99
C PRO A 168 -8.99 8.53 13.22
N PHE A 169 -9.11 7.22 13.04
CA PHE A 169 -9.58 6.31 14.08
C PHE A 169 -8.43 5.50 14.69
N MET A 170 -7.48 5.07 13.86
CA MET A 170 -6.43 4.15 14.27
C MET A 170 -5.09 4.57 13.67
N GLU A 171 -4.12 4.89 14.53
CA GLU A 171 -2.73 5.13 14.08
C GLU A 171 -2.19 3.96 13.25
N THR A 172 -1.65 4.32 12.08
CA THR A 172 -0.90 3.47 11.16
C THR A 172 0.54 3.98 11.02
N GLN A 173 1.48 3.07 10.76
CA GLN A 173 2.86 3.47 10.49
C GLN A 173 2.92 4.04 9.06
N PRO A 174 3.52 5.23 8.84
CA PRO A 174 3.76 5.73 7.48
C PRO A 174 4.74 4.82 6.74
N THR A 175 4.21 3.92 5.91
CA THR A 175 4.95 2.93 5.12
C THR A 175 4.17 2.55 3.86
N LEU A 176 4.78 1.75 2.99
CA LEU A 176 4.13 1.13 1.84
C LEU A 176 3.93 -0.38 2.06
N ASP A 177 2.80 -0.91 1.58
CA ASP A 177 2.58 -2.36 1.49
C ASP A 177 3.25 -2.92 0.22
N ALA A 178 4.18 -3.84 0.42
CA ALA A 178 4.96 -4.43 -0.67
C ALA A 178 4.08 -5.21 -1.65
N LEU A 179 3.07 -5.95 -1.18
CA LEU A 179 2.26 -6.81 -2.04
C LEU A 179 1.36 -6.00 -2.98
N HIS A 180 0.62 -5.04 -2.45
CA HIS A 180 -0.26 -4.21 -3.27
C HIS A 180 0.53 -3.23 -4.15
N CYS A 181 1.71 -2.77 -3.72
CA CYS A 181 2.63 -2.02 -4.57
C CYS A 181 3.06 -2.86 -5.79
N ASP A 182 3.50 -4.10 -5.58
CA ASP A 182 3.88 -5.03 -6.66
C ASP A 182 2.73 -5.29 -7.65
N ILE A 183 1.52 -5.51 -7.14
CA ILE A 183 0.33 -5.75 -7.96
C ILE A 183 -0.06 -4.49 -8.74
N GLY A 184 0.00 -3.32 -8.10
CA GLY A 184 -0.29 -2.03 -8.70
C GLY A 184 0.64 -1.73 -9.87
N ASN A 185 1.96 -1.82 -9.63
CA ASN A 185 2.98 -1.60 -10.66
C ASN A 185 2.82 -2.60 -11.82
N ALA A 186 2.64 -3.90 -11.53
CA ALA A 186 2.43 -4.89 -12.58
C ALA A 186 1.16 -4.64 -13.40
N THR A 187 0.11 -4.13 -12.77
CA THR A 187 -1.13 -3.74 -13.46
C THR A 187 -0.88 -2.55 -14.39
N GLU A 188 -0.05 -1.59 -13.97
CA GLU A 188 0.31 -0.44 -14.81
C GLU A 188 1.21 -0.83 -15.98
N PHE A 189 2.24 -1.66 -15.75
CA PHE A 189 3.04 -2.24 -16.84
C PHE A 189 2.19 -3.06 -17.81
N TYR A 190 1.20 -3.82 -17.32
CA TYR A 190 0.27 -4.55 -18.18
C TYR A 190 -0.57 -3.63 -19.07
N LYS A 191 -0.92 -2.41 -18.61
CA LYS A 191 -1.57 -1.39 -19.47
C LYS A 191 -0.59 -0.82 -20.48
N ILE A 192 0.62 -0.47 -20.05
CA ILE A 192 1.69 0.02 -20.95
C ILE A 192 1.91 -0.99 -22.08
N PHE A 193 2.04 -2.28 -21.77
CA PHE A 193 2.19 -3.33 -22.79
C PHE A 193 1.02 -3.37 -23.80
N GLN A 194 -0.22 -3.22 -23.34
CA GLN A 194 -1.39 -3.13 -24.24
C GLN A 194 -1.30 -1.90 -25.17
N ASP A 195 -0.90 -0.76 -24.62
CA ASP A 195 -0.85 0.51 -25.35
C ASP A 195 0.34 0.56 -26.33
N GLU A 196 1.45 -0.12 -26.03
CA GLU A 196 2.59 -0.26 -26.95
C GLU A 196 2.30 -1.20 -28.12
N ILE A 197 1.54 -2.29 -27.90
CA ILE A 197 1.06 -3.16 -28.97
C ILE A 197 0.15 -2.40 -29.94
N GLY A 198 -0.63 -1.45 -29.41
CA GLY A 198 -1.57 -0.63 -30.18
C GLY A 198 -1.01 0.66 -30.76
N GLU A 199 0.26 1.00 -30.46
CA GLU A 199 0.89 2.28 -30.79
C GLU A 199 0.00 3.48 -30.42
N VAL A 200 -0.57 3.48 -29.21
CA VAL A 200 -1.54 4.50 -28.75
C VAL A 200 -0.96 5.92 -28.77
N HIS A 201 0.35 6.06 -28.68
CA HIS A 201 1.04 7.35 -28.84
C HIS A 201 0.87 7.95 -30.26
N CYS A 202 0.71 7.12 -31.29
CA CYS A 202 0.39 7.53 -32.66
C CYS A 202 -1.11 7.69 -32.89
N ARG A 203 -1.94 6.93 -32.16
CA ARG A 203 -3.40 6.90 -32.27
C ARG A 203 -4.04 7.10 -30.90
N PRO A 204 -4.21 8.36 -30.45
CA PRO A 204 -4.53 8.67 -29.06
C PRO A 204 -5.93 8.22 -28.61
N ASN A 205 -6.87 8.06 -29.55
CA ASN A 205 -8.28 7.74 -29.26
C ASN A 205 -8.71 6.41 -29.90
N PRO A 206 -8.14 5.26 -29.46
CA PRO A 206 -8.54 3.96 -29.99
C PRO A 206 -9.91 3.54 -29.46
N SER A 207 -10.64 2.80 -30.30
CA SER A 207 -11.94 2.23 -29.94
C SER A 207 -11.83 1.15 -28.87
N ARG A 208 -12.97 0.83 -28.23
CA ARG A 208 -13.04 -0.25 -27.24
C ARG A 208 -12.72 -1.62 -27.84
N GLU A 209 -13.04 -1.82 -29.12
CA GLU A 209 -12.79 -3.07 -29.84
C GLU A 209 -11.30 -3.26 -30.12
N GLU A 210 -10.59 -2.21 -30.55
CA GLU A 210 -9.14 -2.22 -30.73
C GLU A 210 -8.42 -2.53 -29.42
N ARG A 211 -8.77 -1.83 -28.32
CA ARG A 211 -8.20 -2.11 -26.98
C ARG A 211 -8.43 -3.56 -26.54
N ARG A 212 -9.61 -4.13 -26.85
CA ARG A 212 -9.92 -5.54 -26.54
C ARG A 212 -9.07 -6.48 -27.39
N SER A 213 -8.84 -6.14 -28.65
CA SER A 213 -7.97 -6.91 -29.57
C SER A 213 -6.53 -6.95 -29.07
N TRP A 214 -5.95 -5.81 -28.69
CA TRP A 214 -4.57 -5.74 -28.17
C TRP A 214 -4.39 -6.51 -26.87
N ARG A 215 -5.36 -6.43 -25.95
CA ARG A 215 -5.38 -7.25 -24.75
C ARG A 215 -5.39 -8.74 -25.07
N ALA A 216 -6.24 -9.17 -26.00
CA ALA A 216 -6.31 -10.57 -26.41
C ALA A 216 -5.00 -11.05 -27.07
N ALA A 217 -4.34 -10.20 -27.84
CA ALA A 217 -3.03 -10.49 -28.43
C ALA A 217 -1.94 -10.66 -27.36
N LEU A 218 -1.86 -9.72 -26.41
CA LEU A 218 -0.94 -9.79 -25.27
C LEU A 218 -1.14 -11.08 -24.46
N ASP A 219 -2.39 -11.34 -24.07
CA ASP A 219 -2.80 -12.53 -23.32
C ASP A 219 -2.45 -13.83 -24.04
N LYS A 220 -2.62 -13.86 -25.36
CA LYS A 220 -2.28 -15.03 -26.20
C LYS A 220 -0.77 -15.26 -26.21
N GLN A 221 0.05 -14.22 -26.32
CA GLN A 221 1.51 -14.38 -26.30
C GLN A 221 2.04 -14.78 -24.93
N LEU A 222 1.60 -14.11 -23.87
CA LEU A 222 1.97 -14.46 -22.50
C LEU A 222 1.56 -15.91 -22.16
N ARG A 223 0.41 -16.38 -22.66
CA ARG A 223 0.02 -17.79 -22.52
C ARG A 223 0.95 -18.73 -23.29
N LYS A 224 1.29 -18.39 -24.54
CA LYS A 224 2.10 -19.24 -25.43
C LYS A 224 3.51 -19.43 -24.88
N LYS A 225 4.20 -18.33 -24.58
CA LYS A 225 5.62 -18.28 -24.22
C LYS A 225 5.84 -18.41 -22.72
N MET A 226 5.10 -17.65 -21.91
CA MET A 226 5.27 -17.60 -20.45
C MET A 226 4.32 -18.54 -19.70
N LYS A 227 3.41 -19.27 -20.36
CA LYS A 227 2.37 -20.10 -19.68
C LYS A 227 1.57 -19.31 -18.64
N LEU A 228 1.32 -18.03 -18.91
CA LEU A 228 0.48 -17.17 -18.08
C LEU A 228 -0.96 -17.21 -18.59
N LYS A 229 -1.88 -17.65 -17.73
CA LYS A 229 -3.32 -17.60 -18.03
C LYS A 229 -3.85 -16.19 -17.74
N PRO A 230 -4.66 -15.60 -18.63
CA PRO A 230 -5.32 -14.33 -18.37
C PRO A 230 -6.09 -14.36 -17.06
N VAL A 231 -6.00 -13.27 -16.31
CA VAL A 231 -6.66 -13.10 -15.01
C VAL A 231 -7.64 -11.94 -15.07
N MET A 232 -8.78 -12.06 -14.39
CA MET A 232 -9.75 -10.97 -14.28
C MET A 232 -9.22 -9.82 -13.42
N ARG A 233 -8.56 -10.17 -12.30
CA ARG A 233 -7.87 -9.25 -11.41
C ARG A 233 -6.44 -9.72 -11.24
N MET A 234 -5.49 -8.80 -11.40
CA MET A 234 -4.07 -9.07 -11.20
C MET A 234 -3.83 -9.59 -9.78
N ASN A 235 -3.12 -10.71 -9.65
CA ASN A 235 -2.70 -11.25 -8.36
C ASN A 235 -1.17 -11.24 -8.26
N GLY A 236 -0.64 -11.37 -7.04
CA GLY A 236 0.80 -11.28 -6.80
C GLY A 236 1.64 -12.32 -7.55
N ASN A 237 1.09 -13.53 -7.80
CA ASN A 237 1.79 -14.56 -8.57
C ASN A 237 1.91 -14.19 -10.04
N PHE A 238 0.85 -13.62 -10.63
CA PHE A 238 0.90 -13.12 -12.00
C PHE A 238 1.87 -11.93 -12.09
N ALA A 239 1.77 -10.97 -11.16
CA ALA A 239 2.65 -9.82 -11.09
C ALA A 239 4.14 -10.23 -11.06
N ARG A 240 4.52 -11.14 -10.16
CA ARG A 240 5.90 -11.66 -10.07
C ARG A 240 6.40 -12.33 -11.36
N ARG A 241 5.52 -12.97 -12.12
CA ARG A 241 5.89 -13.62 -13.39
C ARG A 241 5.88 -12.69 -14.59
N LEU A 242 5.12 -11.60 -14.52
CA LEU A 242 5.05 -10.56 -15.55
C LEU A 242 6.21 -9.56 -15.44
N MET A 243 6.64 -9.25 -14.22
CA MET A 243 7.68 -8.25 -13.96
C MET A 243 9.09 -8.86 -14.04
N THR A 244 9.44 -9.39 -15.22
CA THR A 244 10.75 -9.99 -15.50
C THR A 244 11.29 -9.55 -16.87
N ALA A 245 12.63 -9.63 -17.03
CA ALA A 245 13.28 -9.36 -18.31
C ALA A 245 12.78 -10.32 -19.42
N GLU A 246 12.56 -11.59 -19.11
CA GLU A 246 12.01 -12.56 -20.05
C GLU A 246 10.60 -12.18 -20.52
N ALA A 247 9.74 -11.73 -19.60
CA ALA A 247 8.37 -11.34 -19.94
C ALA A 247 8.34 -10.12 -20.87
N VAL A 248 9.20 -9.11 -20.65
CA VAL A 248 9.24 -7.95 -21.54
C VAL A 248 9.76 -8.29 -22.93
N GLU A 249 10.69 -9.24 -23.08
CA GLU A 249 11.12 -9.74 -24.40
C GLU A 249 9.95 -10.37 -25.17
N VAL A 250 9.14 -11.19 -24.49
CA VAL A 250 7.94 -11.79 -25.08
C VAL A 250 6.94 -10.72 -25.54
N VAL A 251 6.82 -9.62 -24.79
CA VAL A 251 5.96 -8.48 -25.18
C VAL A 251 6.56 -7.74 -26.38
N CYS A 252 7.87 -7.54 -26.42
CA CYS A 252 8.55 -6.85 -27.51
C CYS A 252 8.40 -7.57 -28.87
N GLU A 253 8.12 -8.88 -28.89
CA GLU A 253 7.74 -9.61 -30.13
C GLU A 253 6.45 -9.06 -30.78
N LEU A 254 5.61 -8.35 -30.03
CA LEU A 254 4.37 -7.75 -30.51
C LEU A 254 4.46 -6.24 -30.77
N VAL A 255 5.51 -5.57 -30.30
CA VAL A 255 5.65 -4.13 -30.40
C VAL A 255 6.26 -3.78 -31.77
N PRO A 256 5.58 -3.00 -32.62
CA PRO A 256 6.05 -2.76 -33.99
C PRO A 256 7.36 -1.96 -34.08
N SER A 257 7.54 -1.00 -33.19
CA SER A 257 8.71 -0.10 -33.19
C SER A 257 9.86 -0.66 -32.37
N GLN A 258 11.00 -0.89 -33.02
CA GLN A 258 12.24 -1.35 -32.36
C GLN A 258 12.69 -0.37 -31.25
N GLN A 259 12.58 0.93 -31.48
CA GLN A 259 12.93 1.96 -30.50
C GLN A 259 12.04 1.88 -29.25
N ARG A 260 10.73 1.61 -29.42
CA ARG A 260 9.80 1.43 -28.29
C ARG A 260 10.09 0.13 -27.53
N SER A 261 10.43 -0.94 -28.24
CA SER A 261 10.87 -2.20 -27.63
C SER A 261 12.12 -2.01 -26.77
N GLU A 262 13.11 -1.25 -27.24
CA GLU A 262 14.31 -0.90 -26.45
C GLU A 262 13.97 -0.07 -25.21
N ALA A 263 13.10 0.93 -25.34
CA ALA A 263 12.65 1.73 -24.19
C ALA A 263 11.89 0.89 -23.14
N LEU A 264 11.06 -0.07 -23.56
CA LEU A 264 10.37 -0.99 -22.64
C LEU A 264 11.35 -1.90 -21.89
N ARG A 265 12.37 -2.42 -22.58
CA ARG A 265 13.42 -3.24 -21.96
C ARG A 265 14.19 -2.44 -20.91
N GLU A 266 14.59 -1.22 -21.25
CA GLU A 266 15.28 -0.33 -20.32
C GLU A 266 14.40 -0.02 -19.10
N LEU A 267 13.14 0.32 -19.32
CA LEU A 267 12.18 0.60 -18.24
C LEU A 267 11.99 -0.61 -17.31
N MET A 268 11.85 -1.81 -17.87
CA MET A 268 11.74 -3.04 -17.08
C MET A 268 13.04 -3.33 -16.31
N ASN A 269 14.20 -3.12 -16.93
CA ASN A 269 15.50 -3.31 -16.27
C ASN A 269 15.68 -2.37 -15.09
N LEU A 270 15.33 -1.08 -15.24
CA LEU A 270 15.34 -0.11 -14.14
C LEU A 270 14.38 -0.54 -13.02
N TYR A 271 13.17 -0.98 -13.36
CA TYR A 271 12.21 -1.49 -12.37
C TYR A 271 12.77 -2.68 -11.59
N ILE A 272 13.38 -3.65 -12.26
CA ILE A 272 13.97 -4.84 -11.62
C ILE A 272 15.14 -4.47 -10.70
N GLN A 273 15.95 -3.48 -11.04
CA GLN A 273 17.06 -3.03 -10.18
C GLN A 273 16.59 -2.36 -8.89
N MET A 274 15.43 -1.71 -8.92
CA MET A 274 14.84 -1.04 -7.76
C MET A 274 14.00 -1.99 -6.88
N LYS A 275 13.59 -3.14 -7.42
CA LYS A 275 12.75 -4.13 -6.75
C LYS A 275 13.55 -5.07 -5.88
#